data_AF-A0A2K8SVI9-F1
#
_entry.id   AF-A0A2K8SVI9-F1
#
_cell.length_a   1.000
_cell.length_b   1.000
_cell.length_c   1.000
_cell.angle_alpha   90.00
_cell.angle_beta   90.00
_cell.angle_gamma   90.00
#
_symmetry.space_group_name_H-M   'P 1'
#
loop_
_entity.id
_entity.type
_entity.pdbx_description
1 polymer ?
#
loop_
_entity_poly.entity_id
_entity_poly.type
_entity_poly.pdbx_seq_one_letter_code
_entity_poly.pdbx_strand_id
1 'polypeptide(L)'
;MTIYFYSTREEYGCFSNFSPHGFELDGLYWPTSEHYFQAQKFVGTPHLEQIRLVKTPKDAAKMGRERTRPLRQDWEQVKDDIMRQAVLSKF
;
A
#
# COMPACT_ATOMS: atom_id res chain seq x y z
N MET A 1 24.31 -4.97 13.56
CA MET A 1 24.37 -5.66 12.25
C MET A 1 23.43 -4.94 11.30
N THR A 2 23.90 -4.55 10.12
CA THR A 2 23.08 -3.85 9.12
C THR A 2 22.58 -4.86 8.09
N ILE A 3 21.30 -4.81 7.73
CA ILE A 3 20.71 -5.67 6.70
C ILE A 3 20.41 -4.79 5.48
N TYR A 4 20.95 -5.16 4.33
CA TYR A 4 20.62 -4.55 3.04
C TYR A 4 19.68 -5.50 2.28
N PHE A 5 18.56 -4.99 1.78
CA PHE A 5 17.58 -5.76 1.03
C PHE A 5 17.03 -4.91 -0.12
N TYR A 6 16.66 -5.55 -1.22
CA TYR A 6 16.17 -4.85 -2.41
C TYR A 6 15.07 -5.61 -3.16
N SER A 7 15.21 -6.93 -3.29
CA SER A 7 14.25 -7.75 -4.04
C SER A 7 13.19 -8.35 -3.12
N THR A 8 11.95 -8.38 -3.59
CA THR A 8 10.84 -9.11 -2.92
C THR A 8 11.00 -10.63 -2.97
N ARG A 9 11.93 -11.15 -3.79
CA ARG A 9 12.15 -12.59 -4.00
C ARG A 9 13.34 -13.15 -3.23
N GLU A 10 14.07 -12.30 -2.51
CA GLU A 10 15.23 -12.68 -1.71
C GLU A 10 14.82 -12.89 -0.25
N GLU A 11 15.76 -13.36 0.58
CA GLU A 11 15.57 -13.70 2.00
C GLU A 11 14.81 -12.62 2.79
N TYR A 12 15.17 -11.36 2.57
CA TYR A 12 14.58 -10.21 3.26
C TYR A 12 13.50 -9.49 2.44
N GLY A 13 13.00 -10.14 1.39
CA GLY A 13 11.97 -9.59 0.51
C GLY A 13 10.66 -9.29 1.22
N CYS A 14 10.39 -9.96 2.35
CA CYS A 14 9.27 -9.67 3.24
C CYS A 14 9.32 -8.26 3.84
N PHE A 15 10.46 -7.57 3.88
CA PHE A 15 10.54 -6.19 4.36
C PHE A 15 10.08 -5.15 3.33
N SER A 16 9.90 -5.53 2.06
CA SER A 16 9.37 -4.63 1.05
C SER A 16 7.84 -4.48 1.16
N ASN A 17 7.33 -3.27 0.96
CA ASN A 17 5.88 -3.01 0.87
C ASN A 17 5.23 -3.64 -0.37
N PHE A 18 6.05 -4.10 -1.33
CA PHE A 18 5.63 -4.81 -2.53
C PHE A 18 5.59 -6.33 -2.34
N SER A 19 5.99 -6.83 -1.16
CA SER A 19 5.97 -8.27 -0.88
C SER A 19 4.53 -8.79 -0.83
N PRO A 20 4.23 -9.99 -1.36
CA PRO A 20 2.90 -10.58 -1.38
C PRO A 20 2.51 -11.21 -0.03
N HIS A 21 2.65 -10.45 1.04
CA HIS A 21 2.19 -10.81 2.39
C HIS A 21 0.98 -9.93 2.68
N GLY A 22 -0.19 -10.42 2.26
CA GLY A 22 -1.44 -9.72 2.44
C GLY A 22 -1.92 -9.77 3.89
N PHE A 23 -2.82 -8.87 4.22
CA PHE A 23 -3.35 -8.70 5.58
C PHE A 23 -4.76 -8.12 5.55
N GLU A 24 -5.45 -8.24 6.68
CA GLU A 24 -6.75 -7.60 6.88
C GLU A 24 -6.58 -6.29 7.65
N LEU A 25 -7.19 -5.22 7.15
CA LEU A 25 -7.24 -3.91 7.81
C LEU A 25 -8.47 -3.15 7.33
N ASP A 26 -9.11 -2.40 8.22
CA ASP A 26 -10.36 -1.67 7.96
C ASP A 26 -11.49 -2.57 7.39
N GLY A 27 -11.53 -3.84 7.81
CA GLY A 27 -12.52 -4.82 7.36
C GLY A 27 -12.34 -5.30 5.92
N LEU A 28 -11.20 -5.00 5.28
CA LEU A 28 -10.88 -5.39 3.91
C LEU A 28 -9.56 -6.18 3.89
N TYR A 29 -9.48 -7.14 2.96
CA TYR A 29 -8.22 -7.82 2.66
C TYR A 29 -7.40 -7.01 1.64
N TRP A 30 -6.12 -6.83 1.95
CA TRP A 30 -5.15 -6.08 1.16
C TRP A 30 -4.03 -7.00 0.67
N PRO A 31 -3.81 -7.11 -0.66
CA PRO A 31 -2.77 -8.00 -1.20
C PRO A 31 -1.35 -7.65 -0.76
N THR A 32 -1.07 -6.35 -0.59
CA THR A 32 0.22 -5.84 -0.09
C THR A 32 0.01 -4.51 0.64
N SER A 33 1.00 -4.08 1.44
CA SER A 33 0.97 -2.77 2.09
C SER A 33 0.90 -1.61 1.08
N GLU A 34 1.50 -1.79 -0.11
CA GLU A 34 1.40 -0.82 -1.21
C GLU A 34 -0.05 -0.63 -1.70
N HIS A 35 -0.87 -1.69 -1.77
CA HIS A 35 -2.27 -1.57 -2.17
C HIS A 35 -3.04 -0.70 -1.18
N TYR A 36 -2.90 -0.98 0.11
CA TYR A 36 -3.53 -0.19 1.16
C TYR A 36 -3.08 1.28 1.09
N PHE A 37 -1.76 1.52 1.08
CA PHE A 37 -1.22 2.86 1.08
C PHE A 37 -1.69 3.72 -0.11
N GLN A 38 -1.71 3.13 -1.32
CA GLN A 38 -2.14 3.85 -2.52
C GLN A 38 -3.67 4.03 -2.56
N ALA A 39 -4.44 3.09 -2.03
CA ALA A 39 -5.89 3.19 -1.97
C ALA A 39 -6.37 4.24 -0.96
N GLN A 40 -5.69 4.36 0.18
CA GLN A 40 -6.01 5.33 1.24
C GLN A 40 -5.76 6.79 0.84
N LYS A 41 -5.17 7.04 -0.32
CA LYS A 41 -5.16 8.37 -0.96
C LYS A 41 -6.55 8.83 -1.40
N PHE A 42 -7.48 7.90 -1.62
CA PHE A 42 -8.78 8.15 -2.26
C PHE A 42 -9.96 7.59 -1.44
N VAL A 43 -9.83 7.60 -0.11
CA VAL A 43 -10.91 7.18 0.80
C VAL A 43 -12.22 7.88 0.48
N GLY A 44 -13.32 7.12 0.53
CA GLY A 44 -14.65 7.64 0.21
C GLY A 44 -14.93 7.78 -1.28
N THR A 45 -14.03 7.34 -2.15
CA THR A 45 -14.24 7.33 -3.61
C THR A 45 -14.19 5.92 -4.18
N PRO A 46 -14.73 5.68 -5.39
CA PRO A 46 -14.60 4.39 -6.07
C PRO A 46 -13.15 3.97 -6.38
N HIS A 47 -12.21 4.92 -6.38
CA HIS A 47 -10.81 4.62 -6.68
C HIS A 47 -10.13 3.74 -5.62
N LEU A 48 -10.60 3.79 -4.38
CA LEU A 48 -10.09 2.93 -3.31
C LEU A 48 -10.22 1.46 -3.68
N GLU A 49 -11.44 1.03 -4.04
CA GLU A 49 -11.71 -0.35 -4.45
C GLU A 49 -11.01 -0.71 -5.75
N GLN A 50 -10.96 0.21 -6.72
CA GLN A 50 -10.24 0.00 -7.97
C GLN A 50 -8.75 -0.29 -7.73
N ILE A 51 -8.11 0.44 -6.80
CA ILE A 51 -6.70 0.25 -6.44
C ILE A 51 -6.52 -1.03 -5.61
N ARG A 52 -7.45 -1.35 -4.70
CA ARG A 52 -7.38 -2.57 -3.89
C ARG A 52 -7.42 -3.84 -4.75
N LEU A 53 -8.20 -3.82 -5.83
CA LEU A 53 -8.49 -4.98 -6.67
C LEU A 53 -7.52 -5.17 -7.86
N VAL A 54 -6.53 -4.29 -8.05
CA VAL A 54 -5.53 -4.54 -9.10
C VAL A 54 -4.66 -5.74 -8.77
N LYS A 55 -4.11 -6.37 -9.81
CA LYS A 55 -3.38 -7.63 -9.67
C LYS A 55 -2.00 -7.47 -9.05
N THR A 56 -1.36 -6.30 -9.23
CA THR A 56 0.04 -6.12 -8.85
C THR A 56 0.25 -4.84 -8.04
N PRO A 57 1.18 -4.84 -7.06
CA PRO A 57 1.51 -3.63 -6.31
C PRO A 57 2.08 -2.52 -7.21
N LYS A 58 2.66 -2.88 -8.36
CA LYS A 58 3.11 -1.91 -9.37
C LYS A 58 1.94 -1.16 -10.01
N ASP A 59 0.84 -1.86 -10.31
CA ASP A 59 -0.37 -1.23 -10.84
C ASP A 59 -1.04 -0.35 -9.78
N ALA A 60 -1.08 -0.78 -8.52
CA ALA A 60 -1.57 0.03 -7.40
C ALA A 60 -0.75 1.33 -7.26
N ALA A 61 0.58 1.22 -7.28
CA ALA A 61 1.49 2.37 -7.25
C ALA A 61 1.31 3.30 -8.45
N LYS A 62 1.12 2.74 -9.65
CA LYS A 62 0.85 3.52 -10.86
C LYS A 62 -0.44 4.33 -10.71
N MET A 63 -1.55 3.65 -10.37
CA MET A 63 -2.86 4.27 -10.22
C MET A 63 -2.90 5.29 -9.10
N GLY A 64 -2.25 5.03 -7.96
CA GLY A 64 -2.23 5.98 -6.84
C GLY A 64 -1.30 7.17 -7.03
N ARG A 65 -0.48 7.19 -8.09
CA ARG A 65 0.33 8.35 -8.50
C ARG A 65 -0.30 9.15 -9.63
N GLU A 66 -1.45 8.71 -10.17
CA GLU A 66 -2.17 9.45 -11.20
C GLU A 66 -2.67 10.80 -10.66
N ARG A 67 -2.17 11.90 -11.23
CA ARG A 67 -2.50 13.27 -10.81
C ARG A 67 -3.94 13.69 -11.14
N THR A 68 -4.64 12.90 -11.97
CA THR A 68 -6.02 13.15 -12.38
C THR A 68 -7.03 12.75 -11.32
N ARG A 69 -6.63 11.97 -10.31
CA ARG A 69 -7.52 11.48 -9.26
C ARG A 69 -7.54 12.42 -8.04
N PRO A 70 -8.68 12.54 -7.35
CA PRO A 70 -8.82 13.45 -6.21
C PRO A 70 -8.11 12.90 -4.97
N LEU A 71 -6.87 13.33 -4.76
CA LEU A 71 -6.14 13.03 -3.53
C LEU A 71 -6.86 13.64 -2.32
N ARG A 72 -6.94 12.89 -1.21
CA ARG A 72 -7.43 13.42 0.08
C ARG A 72 -6.59 14.63 0.53
N GLN A 73 -7.26 15.64 1.09
CA GLN A 73 -6.64 16.95 1.37
C GLN A 73 -5.55 16.90 2.45
N ASP A 74 -5.66 15.98 3.39
CA ASP A 74 -4.74 15.77 4.52
C ASP A 74 -3.63 14.77 4.21
N TRP A 75 -3.47 14.31 2.96
CA TRP A 75 -2.56 13.21 2.60
C TRP A 75 -1.14 13.35 3.17
N GLU A 76 -0.55 14.53 3.05
CA GLU A 76 0.81 14.77 3.53
C GLU A 76 0.96 14.64 5.05
N GLN A 77 -0.13 14.82 5.80
CA GLN A 77 -0.16 14.72 7.26
C GLN A 77 -0.37 13.27 7.72
N VAL A 78 -1.09 12.46 6.94
CA VAL A 78 -1.53 11.12 7.36
C VAL A 78 -0.76 9.96 6.74
N LYS A 79 0.01 10.19 5.68
CA LYS A 79 0.68 9.13 4.90
C LYS A 79 1.55 8.22 5.78
N ASP A 80 2.31 8.78 6.71
CA ASP A 80 3.24 8.02 7.54
C ASP A 80 2.49 7.10 8.52
N ASP A 81 1.39 7.61 9.09
CA ASP A 81 0.50 6.85 9.98
C ASP A 81 -0.22 5.72 9.24
N ILE A 82 -0.69 5.99 8.01
CA ILE A 82 -1.30 4.98 7.14
C ILE A 82 -0.29 3.87 6.83
N MET A 83 0.95 4.23 6.45
CA MET A 83 1.98 3.23 6.17
C MET A 83 2.35 2.44 7.43
N ARG A 84 2.45 3.11 8.59
CA ARG A 84 2.71 2.46 9.88
C ARG A 84 1.67 1.40 10.19
N GLN A 85 0.37 1.71 10.04
CA GLN A 85 -0.71 0.74 10.25
C GLN A 85 -0.64 -0.45 9.28
N ALA A 86 -0.33 -0.17 8.01
CA ALA A 86 -0.21 -1.20 6.98
C ALA A 86 0.95 -2.16 7.23
N VAL A 87 2.09 -1.64 7.71
CA VAL A 87 3.24 -2.44 8.09
C VAL A 87 2.94 -3.23 9.37
N LEU A 88 2.35 -2.60 10.38
CA LEU A 88 1.98 -3.29 11.63
C LEU A 88 0.94 -4.41 11.40
N SER A 89 0.04 -4.26 10.44
CA SER A 89 -0.98 -5.30 10.17
C SER A 89 -0.42 -6.46 9.34
N LYS A 90 0.66 -6.23 8.60
CA LYS A 90 1.32 -7.23 7.75
C LYS A 90 2.19 -8.21 8.56
N PHE A 91 2.68 -7.81 9.73
CA PHE A 91 3.61 -8.56 10.59
C PHE A 91 2.92 -8.99 11.89
#